data_AF-A0A101IK41-F1
#
_entry.id   AF-A0A101IK41-F1
#
_cell.length_a   1.000
_cell.length_b   1.000
_cell.length_c   1.000
_cell.angle_alpha   90.00
_cell.angle_beta   90.00
_cell.angle_gamma   90.00
#
_symmetry.space_group_name_H-M   'P 1'
#
loop_
_entity.id
_entity.type
_entity.pdbx_description
1 polymer ?
#
loop_
_entity_poly.entity_id
_entity_poly.type
_entity_poly.pdbx_seq_one_letter_code
_entity_poly.pdbx_strand_id
1 'polypeptide(L)'
;MYMKRVDIIASGDVQKVGFRDVVQKIGRDLGLSGTVENREPYDVRIVAEGEEDGLKEFIEALKIKRGPIHVRELEVSWSEATGEFPYFKILRGDWQEELGERFDVAVGLLYRSIEIGEENLALGRENLALGKENLAVSKENLAIGKKMLEKQDTMIERQDETIGEIRGMRSDFQDHMEKRFTKIEGEIAEIKAAIADIKGNA
;
A
#
# COMPACT_ATOMS: atom_id res chain seq x y z
N MET A 1 34.35 -1.06 -43.02
CA MET A 1 33.74 -0.80 -41.70
C MET A 1 34.87 -0.46 -40.76
N TYR A 2 34.85 0.71 -40.11
CA TYR A 2 35.87 1.08 -39.13
C TYR A 2 35.51 0.41 -37.81
N MET A 3 36.29 -0.59 -37.40
CA MET A 3 36.12 -1.25 -36.11
C MET A 3 36.96 -0.55 -35.06
N LYS A 4 36.38 -0.33 -33.89
CA LYS A 4 37.05 0.26 -32.73
C LYS A 4 37.22 -0.78 -31.64
N ARG A 5 38.09 -0.47 -30.69
CA ARG A 5 38.35 -1.24 -29.48
C ARG A 5 38.14 -0.34 -28.26
N VAL A 6 37.54 -0.90 -27.22
CA VAL A 6 37.48 -0.30 -25.89
C VAL A 6 38.13 -1.23 -24.88
N ASP A 7 39.06 -0.69 -24.11
CA ASP A 7 39.57 -1.30 -22.88
C ASP A 7 38.88 -0.60 -21.70
N ILE A 8 38.15 -1.40 -20.91
CA ILE A 8 37.32 -0.93 -19.80
C ILE A 8 37.81 -1.56 -18.50
N ILE A 9 37.99 -0.74 -17.47
CA ILE A 9 38.16 -1.19 -16.08
C ILE A 9 36.89 -0.85 -15.31
N ALA A 10 36.21 -1.88 -14.82
CA ALA A 10 35.03 -1.73 -13.98
C ALA A 10 35.38 -1.94 -12.51
N SER A 11 34.98 -0.99 -11.66
CA SER A 11 35.17 -1.08 -10.21
C SER A 11 33.82 -1.01 -9.46
N GLY A 12 33.77 -1.62 -8.27
CA GLY A 12 32.57 -1.71 -7.42
C GLY A 12 32.29 -3.16 -7.00
N ASP A 13 31.02 -3.49 -6.78
CA ASP A 13 30.58 -4.87 -6.53
C ASP A 13 30.43 -5.59 -7.87
N VAL A 14 31.57 -5.93 -8.47
CA VAL A 14 31.67 -6.48 -9.84
C VAL A 14 32.28 -7.88 -9.88
N GLN A 15 32.91 -8.33 -8.79
CA GLN A 15 33.43 -9.70 -8.68
C GLN A 15 32.49 -10.58 -7.85
N LYS A 16 32.52 -11.91 -8.11
CA LYS A 16 31.74 -12.93 -7.37
C LYS A 16 30.21 -12.78 -7.44
N VAL A 17 29.71 -11.83 -8.22
CA VAL A 17 28.28 -11.48 -8.35
C VAL A 17 27.69 -11.80 -9.73
N GLY A 18 28.44 -12.51 -10.58
CA GLY A 18 28.00 -12.90 -11.93
C GLY A 18 28.16 -11.81 -13.01
N PHE A 19 28.84 -10.70 -12.72
CA PHE A 19 29.04 -9.61 -13.68
C PHE A 19 29.71 -10.05 -14.99
N ARG A 20 30.75 -10.90 -14.93
CA ARG A 20 31.43 -11.42 -16.14
C ARG A 20 30.47 -12.15 -17.10
N ASP A 21 29.52 -12.90 -16.55
CA ASP A 21 28.49 -13.61 -17.33
C ASP A 21 27.52 -12.61 -18.01
N VAL A 22 27.17 -11.53 -17.31
CA VAL A 22 26.36 -10.42 -17.87
C VAL A 22 27.11 -9.68 -18.98
N VAL A 23 28.38 -9.32 -18.74
CA VAL A 23 29.26 -8.65 -19.71
C VAL A 23 29.35 -9.46 -21.01
N GLN A 24 29.64 -10.77 -20.90
CA GLN A 24 29.72 -11.64 -22.07
C GLN A 24 28.39 -11.70 -22.82
N LYS A 25 27.27 -11.77 -22.10
CA LYS A 25 25.95 -11.82 -22.73
C LYS A 25 25.66 -10.55 -23.53
N ILE A 26 25.85 -9.37 -22.93
CA ILE A 26 25.64 -8.08 -23.60
C ILE A 26 26.56 -7.97 -24.83
N GLY A 27 27.84 -8.34 -24.70
CA GLY A 27 28.78 -8.29 -25.81
C GLY A 27 28.35 -9.17 -26.98
N ARG A 28 27.84 -10.37 -26.71
CA ARG A 28 27.30 -11.28 -27.73
C ARG A 28 26.02 -10.76 -28.37
N ASP A 29 25.10 -10.22 -27.57
CA ASP A 29 23.82 -9.71 -28.04
C ASP A 29 24.01 -8.50 -28.98
N LEU A 30 25.06 -7.70 -28.75
CA LEU A 30 25.46 -6.56 -29.60
C LEU A 30 26.41 -6.93 -30.75
N GLY A 31 26.72 -8.23 -30.94
CA GLY A 31 27.60 -8.69 -32.02
C GLY A 31 29.07 -8.28 -31.86
N LEU A 32 29.51 -7.97 -30.63
CA LEU A 32 30.88 -7.59 -30.31
C LEU A 32 31.76 -8.82 -30.05
N SER A 33 33.06 -8.67 -30.26
CA SER A 33 34.07 -9.64 -29.84
C SER A 33 34.93 -9.07 -28.72
N GLY A 34 35.64 -9.92 -27.98
CA GLY A 34 36.46 -9.46 -26.87
C GLY A 34 36.61 -10.43 -25.72
N THR A 35 37.07 -9.91 -24.57
CA THR A 35 37.29 -10.70 -23.37
C THR A 35 36.83 -9.98 -22.11
N VAL A 36 36.51 -10.75 -21.09
CA VAL A 36 36.27 -10.24 -19.73
C VAL A 36 36.97 -11.12 -18.71
N GLU A 37 37.69 -10.50 -17.79
CA GLU A 37 38.46 -11.19 -16.75
C GLU A 37 38.41 -10.44 -15.42
N ASN A 38 38.49 -11.18 -14.31
CA ASN A 38 38.72 -10.57 -13.01
C ASN A 38 40.18 -10.11 -12.94
N ARG A 39 40.40 -8.91 -12.40
CA ARG A 39 41.72 -8.38 -12.12
C ARG A 39 41.86 -8.19 -10.61
N GLU A 40 42.95 -8.71 -10.05
CA GLU A 40 43.29 -8.42 -8.66
C GLU A 40 43.57 -6.91 -8.46
N PRO A 41 43.15 -6.32 -7.32
CA PRO A 41 42.49 -7.00 -6.21
C PRO A 41 40.98 -7.20 -6.41
N TYR A 42 40.24 -6.23 -6.98
CA TYR A 42 38.76 -6.26 -6.98
C TYR A 42 38.08 -5.78 -8.28
N ASP A 43 38.85 -5.49 -9.33
CA ASP A 43 38.31 -4.91 -10.56
C ASP A 43 37.98 -5.98 -11.60
N VAL A 44 37.23 -5.59 -12.62
CA VAL A 44 37.00 -6.43 -13.80
C VAL A 44 37.52 -5.70 -15.03
N ARG A 45 38.40 -6.36 -15.78
CA ARG A 45 38.91 -5.87 -17.04
C ARG A 45 38.08 -6.43 -18.18
N ILE A 46 37.66 -5.55 -19.08
CA ILE A 46 36.86 -5.88 -20.26
C ILE A 46 37.58 -5.30 -21.47
N VAL A 47 37.72 -6.11 -22.51
CA VAL A 47 38.13 -5.66 -23.84
C VAL A 47 36.98 -5.97 -24.77
N ALA A 48 36.54 -5.01 -25.56
CA ALA A 48 35.51 -5.22 -26.57
C ALA A 48 35.88 -4.55 -27.90
N GLU A 49 35.63 -5.23 -29.01
CA GLU A 49 35.84 -4.75 -30.38
C GLU A 49 34.55 -4.86 -31.19
N GLY A 50 34.30 -3.86 -32.03
CA GLY A 50 33.12 -3.81 -32.89
C GLY A 50 32.87 -2.44 -33.50
N GLU A 51 31.64 -2.20 -33.95
CA GLU A 51 31.22 -0.89 -34.40
C GLU A 51 31.13 0.11 -33.25
N GLU A 52 31.48 1.36 -33.51
CA GLU A 52 31.51 2.41 -32.48
C GLU A 52 30.17 2.58 -31.75
N ASP A 53 29.05 2.49 -32.46
CA ASP A 53 27.72 2.62 -31.88
C ASP A 53 27.38 1.44 -30.96
N GLY A 54 27.71 0.21 -31.38
CA GLY A 54 27.55 -0.98 -30.53
C GLY A 54 28.43 -0.93 -29.29
N LEU A 55 29.64 -0.37 -29.38
CA LEU A 55 30.53 -0.19 -28.23
C LEU A 55 30.02 0.87 -27.25
N LYS A 56 29.42 1.95 -27.73
CA LYS A 56 28.76 2.95 -26.86
C LYS A 56 27.58 2.33 -26.11
N GLU A 57 26.74 1.56 -26.81
CA GLU A 57 25.62 0.85 -26.20
C GLU A 57 26.11 -0.15 -25.14
N PHE A 58 27.19 -0.89 -25.45
CA PHE A 58 27.83 -1.80 -24.53
C PHE A 58 28.28 -1.10 -23.25
N ILE A 59 29.00 0.04 -23.36
CA ILE A 59 29.46 0.81 -22.20
C ILE A 59 28.31 1.29 -21.32
N GLU A 60 27.21 1.77 -21.92
CA GLU A 60 26.03 2.20 -21.15
C GLU A 60 25.35 1.01 -20.45
N ALA A 61 25.22 -0.13 -21.13
CA ALA A 61 24.62 -1.33 -20.56
C ALA A 61 25.41 -1.90 -19.37
N LEU A 62 26.72 -1.61 -19.28
CA LEU A 62 27.57 -2.01 -18.15
C LEU A 62 27.35 -1.18 -16.88
N LYS A 63 26.63 -0.05 -16.92
CA LYS A 63 26.37 0.80 -15.72
C LYS A 63 25.27 0.23 -14.80
N ILE A 64 25.47 -0.99 -14.33
CA ILE A 64 24.49 -1.74 -13.54
C ILE A 64 24.56 -1.35 -12.06
N LYS A 65 23.40 -1.02 -11.46
CA LYS A 65 23.27 -0.68 -10.02
C LYS A 65 22.12 -1.43 -9.33
N ARG A 66 21.82 -2.65 -9.78
CA ARG A 66 20.66 -3.44 -9.32
C ARG A 66 21.08 -4.83 -8.88
N GLY A 67 20.44 -5.33 -7.83
CA GLY A 67 20.71 -6.66 -7.28
C GLY A 67 22.12 -6.75 -6.69
N PRO A 68 22.81 -7.90 -6.82
CA PRO A 68 24.15 -8.07 -6.26
C PRO A 68 25.25 -7.36 -7.08
N ILE A 69 24.94 -6.80 -8.25
CA ILE A 69 25.91 -6.12 -9.12
C ILE A 69 25.78 -4.61 -8.93
N HIS A 70 26.88 -3.97 -8.53
CA HIS A 70 26.97 -2.51 -8.39
C HIS A 70 28.26 -1.97 -9.01
N VAL A 71 28.17 -1.49 -10.25
CA VAL A 71 29.26 -0.80 -10.93
C VAL A 71 29.31 0.64 -10.43
N ARG A 72 30.38 0.96 -9.70
CA ARG A 72 30.65 2.30 -9.17
C ARG A 72 31.25 3.20 -10.24
N GLU A 73 32.23 2.67 -10.97
CA GLU A 73 33.01 3.42 -11.94
C GLU A 73 33.41 2.53 -13.13
N LEU A 74 33.43 3.13 -14.31
CA LEU A 74 33.95 2.55 -15.55
C LEU A 74 35.00 3.48 -16.11
N GLU A 75 36.26 3.05 -16.09
CA GLU A 75 37.33 3.72 -16.83
C GLU A 75 37.35 3.17 -18.25
N VAL A 76 37.15 4.02 -19.25
CA VAL A 76 37.04 3.59 -20.65
C VAL A 76 38.14 4.22 -21.49
N SER A 77 38.86 3.40 -22.23
CA SER A 77 39.92 3.84 -23.15
C SER A 77 39.67 3.29 -24.55
N TRP A 78 39.66 4.19 -25.54
CA TRP A 78 39.36 3.87 -26.95
C TRP A 78 40.64 3.69 -27.76
N SER A 79 40.64 2.71 -28.66
CA SER A 79 41.74 2.43 -29.60
C SER A 79 41.22 1.83 -30.91
N GLU A 80 42.12 1.60 -31.87
CA GLU A 80 41.79 0.86 -33.10
C GLU A 80 41.65 -0.64 -32.78
N ALA A 81 40.73 -1.32 -33.45
CA ALA A 81 40.55 -2.76 -33.29
C ALA A 81 41.80 -3.54 -33.74
N THR A 82 42.22 -4.52 -32.94
CA THR A 82 43.31 -5.44 -33.31
C THR A 82 42.80 -6.59 -34.17
N GLY A 83 41.51 -6.94 -34.07
CA GLY A 83 40.90 -8.06 -34.78
C GLY A 83 41.33 -9.42 -34.21
N GLU A 84 41.92 -9.44 -33.02
CA GLU A 84 42.46 -10.65 -32.39
C GLU A 84 41.38 -11.53 -31.75
N PHE A 85 40.15 -11.02 -31.61
CA PHE A 85 39.07 -11.70 -30.91
C PHE A 85 38.03 -12.25 -31.89
N PRO A 86 37.97 -13.58 -32.10
CA PRO A 86 36.96 -14.18 -32.98
C PRO A 86 35.56 -14.24 -32.35
N TYR A 87 35.46 -14.14 -31.02
CA TYR A 87 34.19 -14.15 -30.26
C TYR A 87 34.40 -13.54 -28.87
N PHE A 88 33.30 -13.27 -28.16
CA PHE A 88 33.35 -12.77 -26.78
C PHE A 88 33.55 -13.91 -25.76
N LYS A 89 34.63 -13.86 -24.98
CA LYS A 89 35.05 -14.93 -24.05
C LYS A 89 35.24 -14.44 -22.60
N ILE A 90 34.84 -15.25 -21.62
CA ILE A 90 35.21 -15.07 -20.22
C ILE A 90 36.55 -15.76 -19.97
N LEU A 91 37.53 -15.05 -19.42
CA LEU A 91 38.76 -15.62 -18.90
C LEU A 91 38.58 -15.87 -17.40
N ARG A 92 38.88 -17.11 -16.98
CA ARG A 92 38.79 -17.57 -15.58
C ARG A 92 40.18 -17.89 -15.09
N GLY A 93 40.46 -17.54 -13.84
CA GLY A 93 41.69 -17.90 -13.14
C GLY A 93 41.63 -19.32 -12.60
N ASP A 94 42.23 -19.55 -11.43
CA ASP A 94 42.10 -20.83 -10.72
C ASP A 94 40.64 -21.07 -10.30
N TRP A 95 40.11 -22.24 -10.67
CA TRP A 95 38.73 -22.60 -10.39
C TRP A 95 38.51 -22.91 -8.90
N GLN A 96 39.52 -23.38 -8.16
CA GLN A 96 39.35 -23.69 -6.74
C GLN A 96 39.08 -22.42 -5.92
N GLU A 97 39.84 -21.35 -6.18
CA GLU A 97 39.69 -20.06 -5.52
C GLU A 97 38.38 -19.37 -5.94
N GLU A 98 38.10 -19.30 -7.26
CA GLU A 98 36.86 -18.68 -7.76
C GLU A 98 35.58 -19.35 -7.22
N LEU A 99 35.61 -20.66 -6.93
CA LEU A 99 34.48 -21.38 -6.34
C LEU A 99 34.28 -21.05 -4.86
N GLY A 100 35.35 -21.10 -4.05
CA GLY A 100 35.26 -20.82 -2.62
C GLY A 100 34.67 -19.44 -2.36
N GLU A 101 35.17 -18.46 -3.09
CA GLU A 101 34.71 -17.08 -3.04
C GLU A 101 33.23 -16.90 -3.43
N ARG A 102 32.74 -17.65 -4.43
CA ARG A 102 31.32 -17.65 -4.81
C ARG A 102 30.44 -18.29 -3.74
N PHE A 103 30.93 -19.33 -3.06
CA PHE A 103 30.19 -19.96 -1.96
C PHE A 103 30.05 -19.03 -0.76
N ASP A 104 31.09 -18.29 -0.38
CA ASP A 104 31.02 -17.33 0.72
C ASP A 104 29.96 -16.25 0.47
N VAL A 105 29.90 -15.72 -0.76
CA VAL A 105 28.86 -14.75 -1.15
C VAL A 105 27.48 -15.39 -1.10
N ALA A 106 27.32 -16.62 -1.62
CA ALA A 106 26.05 -17.32 -1.58
C ALA A 106 25.55 -17.55 -0.15
N VAL A 107 26.45 -17.96 0.75
CA VAL A 107 26.15 -18.14 2.18
C VAL A 107 25.74 -16.81 2.82
N GLY A 108 26.46 -15.72 2.56
CA GLY A 108 26.10 -14.39 3.07
C GLY A 108 24.71 -13.92 2.59
N LEU A 109 24.37 -14.13 1.31
CA LEU A 109 23.05 -13.82 0.77
C LEU A 109 21.94 -14.68 1.38
N LEU A 110 22.21 -15.97 1.65
CA LEU A 110 21.27 -16.86 2.32
C LEU A 110 20.99 -16.42 3.76
N TYR A 111 22.03 -16.08 4.53
CA TYR A 111 21.87 -15.54 5.89
C TYR A 111 21.00 -14.28 5.90
N ARG A 112 21.29 -13.32 5.00
CA ARG A 112 20.49 -12.10 4.87
C ARG A 112 19.03 -12.39 4.50
N SER A 113 18.80 -13.39 3.65
CA SER A 113 17.44 -13.78 3.25
C SER A 113 16.66 -14.38 4.43
N ILE A 114 17.33 -15.15 5.29
CA ILE A 114 16.74 -15.71 6.52
C ILE A 114 16.40 -14.59 7.50
N GLU A 115 17.33 -13.67 7.73
CA GLU A 115 17.14 -12.51 8.62
C GLU A 115 15.93 -11.65 8.22
N ILE A 116 15.84 -11.28 6.93
CA ILE A 116 14.68 -10.57 6.38
C ILE A 116 13.39 -11.41 6.54
N GLY A 117 13.48 -12.73 6.39
CA GLY A 117 12.37 -13.64 6.61
C GLY A 117 11.86 -13.60 8.06
N GLU A 118 12.77 -13.61 9.03
CA GLU A 118 12.45 -13.52 10.46
C GLU A 118 11.82 -12.18 10.83
N GLU A 119 12.34 -11.06 10.31
CA GLU A 119 11.76 -9.72 10.49
C GLU A 119 10.32 -9.64 9.95
N ASN A 120 10.08 -10.16 8.74
CA ASN A 120 8.75 -10.20 8.15
C ASN A 120 7.77 -11.03 8.98
N LEU A 121 8.23 -12.15 9.53
CA LEU A 121 7.41 -12.98 10.43
C LEU A 121 7.10 -12.26 11.75
N ALA A 122 8.04 -11.49 12.30
CA ALA A 122 7.82 -10.69 13.49
C ALA A 122 6.75 -9.61 13.24
N LEU A 123 6.87 -8.85 12.15
CA LEU A 123 5.87 -7.87 11.72
C LEU A 123 4.50 -8.51 11.46
N GLY A 124 4.48 -9.71 10.87
CA GLY A 124 3.25 -10.48 10.66
C GLY A 124 2.54 -10.84 11.97
N ARG A 125 3.29 -11.19 13.02
CA ARG A 125 2.73 -11.47 14.36
C ARG A 125 2.17 -10.22 15.01
N GLU A 126 2.87 -9.10 14.90
CA GLU A 126 2.42 -7.80 15.44
C GLU A 126 1.10 -7.37 14.78
N ASN A 127 1.03 -7.43 13.45
CA ASN A 127 -0.20 -7.12 12.71
C ASN A 127 -1.37 -8.02 13.11
N LEU A 128 -1.13 -9.31 13.35
CA LEU A 128 -2.17 -10.23 13.83
C LEU A 128 -2.64 -9.86 15.25
N ALA A 129 -1.73 -9.41 16.12
CA ALA A 129 -2.07 -8.97 17.47
C ALA A 129 -2.95 -7.70 17.42
N LEU A 130 -2.55 -6.70 16.63
CA LEU A 130 -3.35 -5.49 16.40
C LEU A 130 -4.72 -5.81 15.79
N GLY A 131 -4.78 -6.77 14.86
CA GLY A 131 -6.04 -7.24 14.29
C GLY A 131 -7.00 -7.83 15.34
N LYS A 132 -6.46 -8.59 16.31
CA LYS A 132 -7.27 -9.13 17.43
C LYS A 132 -7.77 -8.03 18.36
N GLU A 133 -6.93 -7.04 18.66
CA GLU A 133 -7.32 -5.89 19.49
C GLU A 133 -8.43 -5.06 18.83
N ASN A 134 -8.28 -4.75 17.54
CA ASN A 134 -9.32 -4.06 16.77
C ASN A 134 -10.64 -4.84 16.75
N LEU A 135 -10.59 -6.17 16.66
CA LEU A 135 -11.80 -7.00 16.73
C LEU A 135 -12.46 -6.93 18.11
N ALA A 136 -11.67 -6.88 19.19
CA ALA A 136 -12.19 -6.74 20.54
C ALA A 136 -12.89 -5.39 20.73
N VAL A 137 -12.27 -4.30 20.30
CA VAL A 137 -12.85 -2.94 20.33
C VAL A 137 -14.13 -2.87 19.48
N SER A 138 -14.14 -3.49 18.30
CA SER A 138 -15.34 -3.54 17.45
C SER A 138 -16.51 -4.26 18.14
N LYS A 139 -16.25 -5.37 18.85
CA LYS A 139 -17.27 -6.06 19.65
C LYS A 139 -17.81 -5.19 20.79
N GLU A 140 -16.94 -4.43 21.45
CA GLU A 140 -17.34 -3.50 22.51
C GLU A 140 -18.24 -2.38 21.95
N ASN A 141 -17.83 -1.77 20.83
CA ASN A 141 -18.61 -0.76 20.13
C ASN A 141 -20.00 -1.29 19.73
N LEU A 142 -20.09 -2.52 19.22
CA LEU A 142 -21.37 -3.16 18.91
C LEU A 142 -22.24 -3.36 20.17
N ALA A 143 -21.65 -3.73 21.30
CA ALA A 143 -22.38 -3.88 22.56
C ALA A 143 -22.91 -2.53 23.08
N ILE A 144 -22.10 -1.47 22.97
CA ILE A 144 -22.52 -0.09 23.28
C ILE A 144 -23.68 0.33 22.37
N GLY A 145 -23.58 0.06 21.06
CA GLY A 145 -24.64 0.35 20.10
C GLY A 145 -25.96 -0.33 20.45
N LYS A 146 -25.94 -1.60 20.84
CA LYS A 146 -27.15 -2.32 21.31
C LYS A 146 -27.77 -1.66 22.54
N LYS A 147 -26.97 -1.30 23.54
CA LYS A 147 -27.47 -0.59 24.74
C LYS A 147 -28.06 0.79 24.40
N MET A 148 -27.52 1.48 23.41
CA MET A 148 -28.08 2.75 22.94
C MET A 148 -29.45 2.56 22.28
N LEU A 149 -29.61 1.51 21.47
CA LEU A 149 -30.91 1.16 20.87
C LEU A 149 -31.95 0.82 21.95
N GLU A 150 -31.60 -0.01 22.93
CA GLU A 150 -32.49 -0.32 24.07
C GLU A 150 -32.91 0.95 24.84
N LYS A 151 -31.99 1.90 25.03
CA LYS A 151 -32.31 3.19 25.65
C LYS A 151 -33.23 4.06 24.78
N GLN A 152 -33.11 3.98 23.46
CA GLN A 152 -34.01 4.67 22.55
C GLN A 152 -35.40 4.04 22.59
N ASP A 153 -35.51 2.71 22.59
CA ASP A 153 -36.79 2.00 22.67
C ASP A 153 -37.55 2.38 23.95
N THR A 154 -36.87 2.35 25.11
CA THR A 154 -37.46 2.78 26.39
C THR A 154 -37.84 4.26 26.43
N MET A 155 -37.13 5.13 25.69
CA MET A 155 -37.49 6.53 25.55
C MET A 155 -38.75 6.71 24.69
N ILE A 156 -38.88 5.93 23.61
CA ILE A 156 -40.05 5.94 22.73
C ILE A 156 -41.29 5.48 23.51
N GLU A 157 -41.19 4.39 24.28
CA GLU A 157 -42.30 3.90 25.12
C GLU A 157 -42.79 4.98 26.10
N ARG A 158 -41.86 5.70 26.75
CA ARG A 158 -42.20 6.81 27.65
C ARG A 158 -42.84 8.00 26.92
N GLN A 159 -42.41 8.28 25.69
CA GLN A 159 -43.04 9.32 24.88
C GLN A 159 -44.46 8.93 24.48
N ASP A 160 -44.69 7.67 24.12
CA ASP A 160 -46.03 7.16 23.79
C ASP A 160 -46.97 7.25 25.00
N GLU A 161 -46.49 6.92 26.21
CA GLU A 161 -47.24 7.11 27.45
C GLU A 161 -47.60 8.59 27.69
N THR A 162 -46.60 9.48 27.59
CA THR A 162 -46.80 10.94 27.75
C THR A 162 -47.81 11.49 26.72
N ILE A 163 -47.70 11.06 25.46
CA ILE A 163 -48.64 11.44 24.40
C ILE A 163 -50.04 10.90 24.70
N GLY A 164 -50.14 9.69 25.25
CA GLY A 164 -51.38 9.09 25.73
C GLY A 164 -52.07 9.96 26.79
N GLU A 165 -51.34 10.37 27.82
CA GLU A 165 -51.86 11.27 28.87
C GLU A 165 -52.31 12.62 28.29
N ILE A 166 -51.53 13.23 27.40
CA ILE A 166 -51.92 14.49 26.73
C ILE A 166 -53.20 14.32 25.92
N ARG A 167 -53.33 13.23 25.17
CA ARG A 167 -54.56 12.92 24.42
C ARG A 167 -55.76 12.73 25.37
N GLY A 168 -55.56 12.05 26.49
CA GLY A 168 -56.56 11.89 27.54
C GLY A 168 -57.02 13.23 28.11
N MET A 169 -56.09 14.06 28.59
CA MET A 169 -56.39 15.41 29.10
C MET A 169 -57.13 16.26 28.06
N ARG A 170 -56.74 16.17 26.78
CA ARG A 170 -57.42 16.91 25.71
C ARG A 170 -58.86 16.44 25.53
N SER A 171 -59.09 15.13 25.58
CA SER A 171 -60.44 14.55 25.51
C SER A 171 -61.29 15.01 26.70
N ASP A 172 -60.77 14.89 27.92
CA ASP A 172 -61.46 15.30 29.14
C ASP A 172 -61.80 16.80 29.13
N PHE A 173 -60.89 17.63 28.60
CA PHE A 173 -61.12 19.05 28.43
C PHE A 173 -62.21 19.34 27.39
N GLN A 174 -62.20 18.65 26.24
CA GLN A 174 -63.25 18.77 25.23
C GLN A 174 -64.62 18.41 25.82
N ASP A 175 -64.72 17.27 26.52
CA ASP A 175 -65.94 16.83 27.20
C ASP A 175 -66.42 17.84 28.25
N HIS A 176 -65.49 18.41 29.04
CA HIS A 176 -65.82 19.44 30.02
C HIS A 176 -66.35 20.70 29.37
N MET A 177 -65.71 21.16 28.28
CA MET A 177 -66.11 22.35 27.54
C MET A 177 -67.46 22.15 26.85
N GLU A 178 -67.72 21.00 26.22
CA GLU A 178 -69.03 20.69 25.63
C GLU A 178 -70.15 20.73 26.67
N LYS A 179 -69.96 20.10 27.84
CA LYS A 179 -70.94 20.16 28.94
C LYS A 179 -71.19 21.60 29.41
N ARG A 180 -70.13 22.42 29.52
CA ARG A 180 -70.23 23.83 29.91
C ARG A 180 -70.97 24.65 28.86
N PHE A 181 -70.67 24.46 27.57
CA PHE A 181 -71.35 25.16 26.48
C PHE A 181 -72.82 24.78 26.42
N THR A 182 -73.18 23.50 26.49
CA THR A 182 -74.58 23.06 26.54
C THR A 182 -75.35 23.69 27.70
N LYS A 183 -74.72 23.78 28.88
CA LYS A 183 -75.33 24.45 30.04
C LYS A 183 -75.55 25.94 29.79
N ILE A 184 -74.55 26.65 29.28
CA ILE A 184 -74.65 28.08 28.95
C ILE A 184 -75.70 28.33 27.87
N GLU A 185 -75.75 27.49 26.82
CA GLU A 185 -76.75 27.57 25.77
C GLU A 185 -78.17 27.39 26.31
N GLY A 186 -78.36 26.45 27.26
CA GLY A 186 -79.61 26.27 28.00
C GLY A 186 -80.00 27.51 28.81
N GLU A 187 -79.09 28.04 29.64
CA GLU A 187 -79.32 29.26 30.42
C GLU A 187 -79.66 30.47 29.52
N ILE A 188 -79.00 30.62 28.37
CA ILE A 188 -79.30 31.66 27.38
C ILE A 188 -80.69 31.46 26.78
N ALA A 189 -81.11 30.23 26.51
CA ALA A 189 -82.44 29.94 25.97
C ALA A 189 -83.54 30.32 26.98
N GLU A 190 -83.35 30.01 28.25
CA GLU A 190 -84.27 30.43 29.34
C GLU A 190 -84.37 31.95 29.45
N ILE A 191 -83.24 32.66 29.42
CA ILE A 191 -83.22 34.13 29.44
C ILE A 191 -83.96 34.70 28.22
N LYS A 192 -83.73 34.14 27.02
CA LYS A 192 -84.43 34.57 25.80
C LYS A 192 -85.95 34.35 25.90
N ALA A 193 -86.39 33.22 26.45
CA ALA A 193 -87.81 32.94 26.67
C ALA A 193 -88.43 33.94 27.65
N ALA A 194 -87.77 34.21 28.78
CA ALA A 194 -88.24 35.19 29.76
C ALA A 194 -88.36 36.61 29.16
N ILE A 195 -87.42 37.02 28.31
CA ILE A 195 -87.48 38.32 27.60
C ILE A 195 -88.66 38.36 26.61
N ALA A 196 -88.95 37.24 25.92
CA ALA A 196 -90.07 37.16 24.99
C ALA A 196 -91.42 37.31 25.72
N ASP A 197 -91.60 36.65 26.86
CA ASP A 197 -92.80 36.77 27.70
C ASP A 197 -93.01 38.20 28.21
N ILE A 198 -91.94 38.90 28.59
CA ILE A 198 -91.99 40.31 29.00
C ILE A 198 -92.43 41.20 27.83
N LYS A 199 -91.97 40.93 26.61
CA LYS A 199 -92.34 41.71 25.41
C LYS A 199 -93.74 41.41 24.87
N GLY A 200 -94.28 40.22 25.12
CA GLY A 200 -95.64 39.83 24.67
C GLY A 200 -96.77 40.36 25.57
N ASN A 201 -96.45 40.75 26.80
CA ASN A 201 -97.38 41.32 27.78
C ASN A 201 -97.38 42.87 27.83
N ALA A 202 -96.75 43.53 26.85
CA ALA A 202 -96.72 44.97 26.67
C ALA A 202 -97.48 45.37 25.40
#